data_AF-A0A3S3L1V3-F1
#
_entry.id   AF-A0A3S3L1V3-F1
#
_cell.length_a   1.000
_cell.length_b   1.000
_cell.length_c   1.000
_cell.angle_alpha   90.00
_cell.angle_beta   90.00
_cell.angle_gamma   90.00
#
_symmetry.space_group_name_H-M   'P 1'
#
loop_
_entity.id
_entity.type
_entity.pdbx_description
1 polymer ?
#
loop_
_entity_poly.entity_id
_entity_poly.type
_entity_poly.pdbx_seq_one_letter_code
_entity_poly.pdbx_strand_id
1 'polypeptide(L)' 'MSKPVIYNYWRSPASYRVRIALKMLGIEYETVPVDLLAKEQKSAEHPAIDFASLDRVSAIATACGELPVFWHAAPKT' A
#
# COMPACT_ATOMS: atom_id res chain seq x y z
N MET A 1 -12.44 17.35 1.69
CA MET A 1 -11.49 16.22 1.73
C MET A 1 -12.15 15.06 1.03
N SER A 2 -11.52 14.47 0.02
CA SER A 2 -12.10 13.31 -0.67
C SER A 2 -12.04 12.08 0.24
N LYS A 3 -13.06 11.23 0.17
CA LYS A 3 -13.12 9.98 0.93
C LYS A 3 -12.05 9.01 0.38
N PRO A 4 -11.16 8.47 1.22
CA PRO A 4 -10.15 7.51 0.75
C PRO A 4 -10.79 6.25 0.17
N VAL A 5 -10.20 5.73 -0.90
CA VAL A 5 -10.54 4.43 -1.49
C VAL A 5 -9.41 3.45 -1.19
N ILE A 6 -9.74 2.28 -0.64
CA ILE A 6 -8.79 1.21 -0.35
C ILE A 6 -9.00 0.05 -1.32
N TYR A 7 -7.98 -0.21 -2.14
CA TYR A 7 -7.88 -1.46 -2.90
C TYR A 7 -7.47 -2.59 -1.94
N ASN A 8 -8.41 -3.50 -1.70
CA ASN A 8 -8.40 -4.39 -0.55
C ASN A 8 -8.40 -5.86 -0.97
N TYR A 9 -7.41 -6.60 -0.50
CA TYR A 9 -7.46 -8.07 -0.49
C TYR A 9 -7.67 -8.56 0.94
N TRP A 10 -8.71 -9.35 1.17
CA TRP A 10 -9.15 -9.73 2.51
C TRP A 10 -8.10 -10.55 3.30
N ARG A 11 -7.26 -11.34 2.61
CA ARG A 11 -6.13 -12.10 3.18
C ARG A 11 -4.81 -11.33 3.21
N SER A 12 -4.75 -10.06 2.79
CA SER A 12 -3.53 -9.26 2.84
C SER A 12 -3.28 -8.69 4.25
N PRO A 13 -2.15 -9.00 4.90
CA PRO A 13 -1.79 -8.40 6.18
C PRO A 13 -1.58 -6.89 6.09
N ALA A 14 -1.07 -6.39 4.95
CA ALA A 14 -0.88 -4.96 4.72
C ALA A 14 -2.24 -4.24 4.64
N SER A 15 -3.19 -4.77 3.87
CA SER A 15 -4.54 -4.19 3.77
C SER A 15 -5.26 -4.21 5.12
N TYR A 16 -5.07 -5.27 5.92
CA TYR A 16 -5.63 -5.35 7.28
C TYR A 16 -5.15 -4.21 8.19
N ARG A 17 -3.83 -3.91 8.20
CA ARG A 17 -3.25 -2.82 9.00
C ARG A 17 -3.85 -1.47 8.65
N VAL A 18 -4.01 -1.18 7.36
CA VAL A 18 -4.61 0.10 6.90
C VAL A 18 -6.07 0.21 7.34
N ARG A 19 -6.87 -0.86 7.21
CA ARG A 19 -8.27 -0.86 7.67
C ARG A 19 -8.40 -0.61 9.16
N ILE A 20 -7.51 -1.20 9.98
CA ILE A 20 -7.46 -0.93 11.43
C ILE A 20 -7.12 0.55 11.68
N ALA A 21 -6.05 1.06 11.05
CA ALA A 21 -5.62 2.44 11.27
C ALA A 21 -6.73 3.45 10.95
N LEU A 22 -7.42 3.27 9.82
CA LEU A 22 -8.51 4.18 9.43
C LEU A 22 -9.70 4.08 10.38
N LYS A 23 -10.05 2.87 10.86
CA LYS A 23 -11.08 2.70 11.89
C LYS A 23 -10.68 3.37 13.21
N MET A 24 -9.42 3.22 13.64
CA MET A 24 -8.91 3.86 14.85
C MET A 24 -8.90 5.38 14.76
N LEU A 25 -8.70 5.92 13.55
CA LEU A 25 -8.70 7.36 13.28
C LEU A 25 -10.10 7.93 13.00
N GLY A 26 -11.15 7.09 12.97
CA GLY A 26 -12.52 7.52 12.64
C GLY A 26 -12.67 8.05 11.21
N ILE A 27 -11.79 7.64 10.29
CA ILE A 27 -11.82 8.07 8.90
C ILE A 27 -12.71 7.11 8.11
N GLU A 28 -13.80 7.62 7.55
CA GLU A 28 -14.60 6.83 6.62
C GLU A 28 -13.84 6.59 5.32
N TYR A 29 -13.97 5.39 4.75
CA TYR A 29 -13.32 5.00 3.51
C TYR A 29 -14.23 4.09 2.68
N GLU A 30 -13.93 3.96 1.41
CA GLU A 30 -14.53 2.98 0.50
C GLU A 30 -13.55 1.85 0.25
N THR A 31 -14.06 0.67 -0.08
CA THR A 31 -13.22 -0.50 -0.38
C THR A 31 -13.52 -1.07 -1.74
N VAL A 32 -12.49 -1.23 -2.56
CA VAL A 32 -12.55 -1.96 -3.82
C VAL A 32 -11.87 -3.30 -3.62
N PRO A 33 -12.56 -4.44 -3.76
CA PRO A 33 -11.92 -5.75 -3.65
C PRO A 33 -10.93 -5.97 -4.81
N VAL A 34 -9.78 -6.57 -4.51
CA VAL A 34 -8.77 -6.97 -5.51
C VAL A 34 -8.38 -8.42 -5.26
N ASP A 35 -8.49 -9.27 -6.28
CA ASP A 35 -8.06 -10.66 -6.24
C ASP A 35 -6.57 -10.82 -6.62
N LEU A 36 -5.75 -11.02 -5.58
CA LEU A 36 -4.32 -11.25 -5.76
C LEU A 36 -3.99 -12.65 -6.32
N LEU A 37 -4.88 -13.62 -6.17
CA LEU A 37 -4.72 -14.97 -6.74
C LEU A 37 -4.92 -14.93 -8.26
N ALA A 38 -5.88 -14.13 -8.72
CA ALA A 38 -6.09 -13.83 -10.14
C ALA A 38 -5.08 -12.83 -10.72
N LYS A 39 -4.17 -12.30 -9.89
CA LYS A 39 -3.15 -11.30 -10.26
C LYS A 39 -3.74 -9.98 -10.77
N GLU A 40 -4.91 -9.57 -10.28
CA GLU A 40 -5.56 -8.32 -10.69
C GLU A 40 -4.70 -7.08 -10.42
N GLN A 41 -3.80 -7.12 -9.43
CA GLN A 41 -2.82 -6.05 -9.18
C GLN A 41 -1.82 -5.82 -10.32
N LYS A 42 -1.78 -6.70 -11.31
CA LYS A 42 -0.94 -6.60 -12.51
C LYS A 42 -1.77 -6.33 -13.78
N SER A 43 -3.10 -6.20 -13.66
CA SER A 43 -3.94 -5.92 -14.83
C SER A 43 -3.67 -4.51 -15.34
N ALA A 44 -3.94 -4.27 -16.62
CA ALA A 44 -3.83 -2.93 -17.21
C ALA A 44 -4.85 -1.93 -16.64
N GLU A 45 -5.90 -2.43 -15.99
CA GLU A 45 -6.93 -1.65 -15.32
C GLU A 45 -6.46 -1.12 -13.96
N HIS A 46 -5.44 -1.76 -13.35
CA HIS A 46 -4.82 -1.23 -12.15
C HIS A 46 -4.00 0.01 -12.50
N PRO A 47 -4.35 1.20 -11.99
CA PRO A 47 -3.60 2.40 -12.31
C PRO A 47 -2.15 2.24 -11.85
N ALA A 48 -1.23 2.52 -12.77
CA ALA A 48 0.18 2.63 -12.41
C ALA A 48 0.33 3.84 -11.48
N ILE A 49 0.73 3.58 -10.23
CA ILE A 49 1.01 4.63 -9.26
C ILE A 49 2.50 4.93 -9.35
N ASP A 50 2.86 6.16 -9.69
CA ASP A 50 4.24 6.62 -9.57
C ASP A 50 4.55 6.91 -8.10
N PHE A 51 5.11 5.92 -7.40
CA PHE A 51 5.48 6.05 -6.00
C PHE A 51 6.60 7.07 -5.76
N ALA A 52 7.44 7.38 -6.77
CA ALA A 52 8.51 8.36 -6.63
C ALA A 52 7.96 9.79 -6.54
N SER A 53 6.79 10.05 -7.12
CA SER A 53 6.10 11.34 -7.03
C SER A 53 5.50 11.65 -5.65
N LEU A 54 5.49 10.69 -4.73
CA LEU A 54 4.87 10.83 -3.41
C LEU A 54 5.93 11.10 -2.33
N ASP A 55 6.11 12.37 -1.95
CA ASP A 55 7.14 12.83 -1.00
C ASP A 55 7.26 11.97 0.25
N ARG A 56 6.12 11.65 0.89
CA ARG A 56 6.10 10.83 2.12
C ARG A 56 6.53 9.38 1.87
N VAL A 57 6.15 8.81 0.73
CA VAL A 57 6.54 7.45 0.36
C VAL A 57 8.03 7.41 0.05
N SER A 58 8.53 8.39 -0.70
CA SER A 58 9.96 8.53 -0.98
C SER A 58 10.78 8.71 0.30
N ALA A 59 10.32 9.55 1.23
CA ALA A 59 11.01 9.77 2.50
C ALA A 59 11.08 8.50 3.36
N ILE A 60 9.99 7.73 3.44
CA ILE A 60 9.97 6.44 4.15
C ILE A 60 10.92 5.45 3.47
N ALA A 61 10.92 5.39 2.14
CA ALA A 61 11.80 4.50 1.39
C ALA A 61 13.29 4.81 1.65
N THR A 62 13.68 6.10 1.62
CA THR A 62 15.03 6.53 1.96
C THR A 62 15.41 6.13 3.39
N ALA A 63 14.54 6.43 4.37
CA ALA A 63 14.79 6.11 5.77
C ALA A 63 14.92 4.59 5.99
N CYS A 64 14.12 3.77 5.31
CA CYS A 64 14.26 2.31 5.36
C CYS A 64 15.60 1.84 4.79
N GLY A 65 16.13 2.47 3.74
CA GLY A 65 17.41 2.10 3.14
C GLY A 65 18.63 2.33 4.04
N GLU A 66 18.57 3.34 4.91
CA GLU A 66 19.64 3.68 5.85
C GLU A 66 19.71 2.72 7.06
N LEU A 67 18.61 2.01 7.35
CA LEU A 67 18.48 1.17 8.54
C LEU A 67 19.00 -0.27 8.29
N PRO A 68 19.97 -0.77 9.09
CA PRO A 68 20.56 -2.09 8.90
C PRO A 68 19.57 -3.26 8.86
N VAL A 69 18.46 -3.14 9.59
CA VAL A 69 17.41 -4.16 9.66
C VAL A 69 16.69 -4.40 8.33
N PHE A 70 16.76 -3.44 7.39
CA PHE A 70 16.08 -3.52 6.09
C PHE A 70 17.03 -3.77 4.91
N TRP A 71 18.35 -3.87 5.12
CA TRP A 71 19.30 -4.16 4.03
C TRP A 71 19.01 -5.48 3.32
N HIS A 72 18.47 -6.47 4.04
CA HIS A 72 18.07 -7.77 3.48
C HIS A 72 16.65 -7.77 2.89
N ALA A 73 15.90 -6.68 3.08
CA ALA A 73 14.53 -6.50 2.60
C ALA A 73 14.46 -5.75 1.26
N ALA A 74 15.61 -5.34 0.71
CA ALA A 74 15.68 -4.77 -0.63
C ALA A 74 15.12 -5.78 -1.66
N PRO A 75 14.37 -5.30 -2.68
CA PRO A 75 13.80 -6.18 -3.69
C PRO A 75 14.93 -6.96 -4.37
N LYS A 76 14.83 -8.29 -4.36
CA LYS A 76 15.72 -9.13 -5.16
C LYS A 76 15.40 -8.85 -6.62
N THR A 77 16.37 -8.27 -7.33
CA THR A 77 16.37 -8.09 -8.79
C THR A 77 16.14 -9.41 -9.50
#